data_AF-A0A9P8JK19-F1
#
_entry.id   AF-A0A9P8JK19-F1
#
_cell.length_a   1.000
_cell.length_b   1.000
_cell.length_c   1.000
_cell.angle_alpha   90.00
_cell.angle_beta   90.00
_cell.angle_gamma   90.00
#
_symmetry.space_group_name_H-M   'P 1'
#
loop_
_entity.id
_entity.type
_entity.pdbx_description
1 polymer ?
#
loop_
_entity_poly.entity_id
_entity_poly.type
_entity_poly.pdbx_seq_one_letter_code
_entity_poly.pdbx_strand_id
1 'polypeptide(L)'
;MATSVPNLPSVANSIAGLEFIGFTHATATHIFSTYSKYKLPSTSPSADNEDFFSFIHGHIIMINSSKFAGSTERETMTNLGISEDVQDRILNPKFAGVRGTGSLEYWVEDTARVNYLTLVRMIQRRKENEQGS
;
A
#
# COMPACT_ATOMS: atom_id res chain seq x y z
N MET A 1 -19.03 12.55 -8.15
CA MET A 1 -19.07 11.27 -7.43
C MET A 1 -18.40 11.49 -6.09
N ALA A 2 -19.09 11.20 -4.99
CA ALA A 2 -18.50 11.30 -3.65
C ALA A 2 -17.56 10.11 -3.47
N THR A 3 -16.25 10.36 -3.40
CA THR A 3 -15.27 9.37 -2.94
C THR A 3 -15.59 9.11 -1.48
N SER A 4 -16.27 8.00 -1.15
CA SER A 4 -16.43 7.59 0.24
C SER A 4 -15.01 7.36 0.77
N VAL A 5 -14.60 8.17 1.74
CA VAL A 5 -13.36 7.91 2.47
C VAL A 5 -13.52 6.50 3.05
N PRO A 6 -12.66 5.52 2.70
CA PRO A 6 -12.71 4.22 3.34
C PRO A 6 -12.64 4.46 4.84
N ASN A 7 -13.55 3.86 5.61
CA ASN A 7 -13.50 3.94 7.07
C ASN A 7 -12.08 3.62 7.52
N LEU A 8 -11.48 4.53 8.30
CA LEU A 8 -10.10 4.41 8.76
C LEU A 8 -9.91 3.03 9.41
N PRO A 9 -9.02 2.17 8.88
CA PRO A 9 -8.74 0.86 9.48
C PRO A 9 -8.34 1.00 10.95
N SER A 10 -8.80 0.09 11.81
CA SER A 10 -8.39 0.06 13.22
C SER A 10 -6.96 -0.45 13.41
N VAL A 11 -6.46 -1.23 12.45
CA VAL A 11 -5.11 -1.83 12.44
C VAL A 11 -4.50 -1.66 11.06
N ALA A 12 -3.27 -1.15 11.00
CA ALA A 12 -2.56 -0.93 9.74
C ALA A 12 -2.19 -2.24 9.03
N ASN A 13 -1.77 -3.25 9.79
CA ASN A 13 -1.40 -4.57 9.26
C ASN A 13 -2.64 -5.44 9.10
N SER A 14 -3.47 -5.09 8.11
CA SER A 14 -4.74 -5.76 7.83
C SER A 14 -5.07 -5.65 6.34
N ILE A 15 -6.06 -6.42 5.88
CA ILE A 15 -6.59 -6.30 4.51
C ILE A 15 -7.08 -4.86 4.25
N ALA A 16 -7.86 -4.29 5.17
CA ALA A 16 -8.35 -2.91 5.06
C ALA A 16 -7.20 -1.89 5.04
N GLY A 17 -6.10 -2.16 5.75
CA GLY A 17 -4.88 -1.35 5.68
C GLY A 17 -4.20 -1.42 4.32
N LEU A 18 -4.09 -2.61 3.72
CA LEU A 18 -3.55 -2.79 2.37
C LEU A 18 -4.41 -2.09 1.30
N GLU A 19 -5.74 -2.15 1.45
CA GLU A 19 -6.65 -1.40 0.59
C GLU A 19 -6.45 0.11 0.74
N PHE A 20 -6.36 0.60 1.98
CA PHE A 20 -6.13 2.01 2.27
C PHE A 20 -4.84 2.53 1.62
N ILE A 21 -3.78 1.73 1.60
CA ILE A 21 -2.50 2.17 1.02
C ILE A 21 -2.43 2.07 -0.50
N GLY A 22 -3.40 1.41 -1.14
CA GLY A 22 -3.55 1.48 -2.59
C GLY A 22 -3.78 0.17 -3.31
N PHE A 23 -3.88 -0.98 -2.63
CA PHE A 23 -4.11 -2.26 -3.29
C PHE A 23 -5.59 -2.55 -3.50
N THR A 24 -5.91 -3.32 -4.54
CA THR A 24 -7.26 -3.90 -4.70
C THR A 24 -7.54 -4.94 -3.62
N HIS A 25 -8.81 -5.20 -3.32
CA HIS A 25 -9.21 -6.20 -2.32
C HIS A 25 -8.58 -7.58 -2.55
N ALA A 26 -8.53 -8.03 -3.81
CA ALA A 26 -7.95 -9.32 -4.19
C ALA A 26 -6.46 -9.40 -3.85
N THR A 27 -5.70 -8.38 -4.21
CA THR A 27 -4.26 -8.30 -3.91
C THR A 27 -4.00 -8.09 -2.43
N ALA A 28 -4.78 -7.24 -1.76
CA ALA A 28 -4.72 -7.04 -0.31
C ALA A 28 -4.92 -8.36 0.45
N THR A 29 -5.92 -9.14 0.07
CA THR A 29 -6.18 -10.47 0.64
C THR A 29 -5.02 -11.43 0.39
N HIS A 30 -4.44 -11.42 -0.82
CA HIS A 30 -3.29 -12.25 -1.16
C HIS A 30 -2.05 -11.92 -0.31
N ILE A 31 -1.66 -10.64 -0.25
CA ILE A 31 -0.51 -10.17 0.53
C ILE A 31 -0.71 -10.50 2.01
N PHE A 32 -1.89 -10.19 2.56
CA PHE A 32 -2.17 -10.44 3.98
C PHE A 32 -2.19 -11.93 4.34
N SER A 33 -2.71 -12.79 3.46
CA SER A 33 -2.69 -14.25 3.63
C SER A 33 -1.26 -14.79 3.65
N THR A 34 -0.41 -14.29 2.76
CA THR A 34 1.02 -14.63 2.73
C THR A 34 1.72 -14.16 4.00
N TYR A 35 1.57 -12.90 4.38
CA TYR A 35 2.12 -12.38 5.64
C TYR A 35 1.68 -13.21 6.85
N SER A 36 0.39 -13.50 6.99
CA SER A 36 -0.16 -14.23 8.14
C SER A 36 0.42 -15.65 8.28
N LYS A 37 0.82 -16.29 7.17
CA LYS A 37 1.46 -17.61 7.19
C LYS A 37 2.90 -17.58 7.69
N TYR A 38 3.60 -16.47 7.47
CA TYR A 38 5.04 -16.34 7.76
C TYR A 38 5.34 -15.37 8.91
N LYS A 39 4.32 -14.68 9.44
CA LYS A 39 4.47 -13.78 10.58
C LYS A 39 5.03 -14.57 11.76
N LEU A 40 6.20 -14.15 12.23
CA LEU A 40 6.76 -14.60 13.51
C LEU A 40 6.14 -13.79 14.65
N PRO A 41 6.01 -14.38 15.86
CA PRO A 41 5.63 -13.59 17.03
C PRO A 41 6.71 -12.53 17.29
N SER A 42 6.39 -11.27 17.00
CA SER A 42 7.26 -10.13 17.25
C SER A 42 7.17 -9.66 18.70
N THR A 43 8.28 -9.09 19.19
CA THR A 43 8.38 -8.50 20.53
C THR A 43 8.01 -7.02 20.58
N SER A 44 7.78 -6.36 19.42
CA SER A 44 7.45 -4.92 19.35
C SER A 44 6.55 -4.54 18.16
N PRO A 45 5.59 -3.61 18.33
CA PRO A 45 4.75 -3.09 17.24
C PRO A 45 5.52 -2.44 16.08
N SER A 46 6.69 -1.83 16.34
CA SER A 46 7.51 -1.21 15.28
C SER A 46 8.14 -2.25 14.37
N ALA A 47 8.60 -3.37 14.94
CA ALA A 47 9.13 -4.50 14.19
C ALA A 47 8.02 -5.17 13.37
N ASP A 48 6.81 -5.28 13.93
CA ASP A 48 5.64 -5.79 13.21
C ASP A 48 5.29 -5.00 11.95
N ASN A 49 5.51 -3.68 11.95
CA ASN A 49 5.22 -2.80 10.80
C ASN A 49 6.29 -2.90 9.70
N GLU A 50 7.58 -2.92 10.07
CA GLU A 50 8.67 -3.11 9.11
C GLU A 50 8.61 -4.50 8.47
N ASP A 51 8.30 -5.53 9.27
CA ASP A 51 8.07 -6.89 8.77
C ASP A 51 6.91 -6.92 7.77
N PHE A 52 5.78 -6.28 8.10
CA PHE A 52 4.64 -6.21 7.19
C PHE A 52 4.98 -5.50 5.88
N PHE A 53 5.71 -4.39 5.95
CA PHE A 53 6.11 -3.65 4.75
C PHE A 53 7.09 -4.42 3.87
N SER A 54 7.90 -5.31 4.45
CA SER A 54 8.77 -6.20 3.67
C SER A 54 7.98 -7.15 2.76
N PHE A 55 6.81 -7.63 3.18
CA PHE A 55 5.91 -8.41 2.33
C PHE A 55 5.27 -7.57 1.23
N ILE A 56 4.92 -6.32 1.53
CA ILE A 56 4.40 -5.37 0.53
C ILE A 56 5.47 -5.11 -0.54
N HIS A 57 6.70 -4.78 -0.13
CA HIS A 57 7.83 -4.61 -1.04
C HIS A 57 8.06 -5.86 -1.89
N GLY A 58 8.09 -7.05 -1.28
CA GLY A 58 8.21 -8.33 -1.99
C GLY A 58 7.15 -8.56 -3.06
N HIS A 59 5.92 -8.06 -2.86
CA HIS A 59 4.89 -8.08 -3.90
C HIS A 59 5.14 -7.01 -4.97
N ILE A 60 5.54 -5.80 -4.59
CA ILE A 60 5.78 -4.69 -5.53
C ILE A 60 6.92 -4.99 -6.49
N ILE A 61 8.03 -5.58 -6.05
CA ILE A 61 9.16 -5.91 -6.92
C ILE A 61 8.77 -6.90 -8.05
N MET A 62 7.66 -7.63 -7.89
CA MET A 62 7.12 -8.50 -8.94
C MET A 62 6.67 -7.72 -10.18
N ILE A 63 6.52 -6.40 -10.10
CA ILE A 63 6.21 -5.52 -11.23
C ILE A 63 7.21 -5.66 -12.39
N ASN A 64 8.46 -6.00 -12.07
CA ASN A 64 9.53 -6.21 -13.05
C ASN A 64 9.50 -7.61 -13.68
N SER A 65 8.60 -8.49 -13.22
CA SER A 65 8.47 -9.83 -13.78
C SER A 65 7.51 -9.84 -14.97
N SER A 66 7.75 -10.75 -15.91
CA SER A 66 6.91 -10.94 -17.11
C SER A 66 5.45 -11.24 -16.80
N LYS A 67 5.16 -11.76 -15.60
CA LYS A 67 3.79 -12.04 -15.12
C LYS A 67 2.94 -10.78 -14.97
N PHE A 68 3.56 -9.65 -14.63
CA PHE A 68 2.86 -8.40 -14.32
C PHE A 68 3.11 -7.30 -15.36
N ALA A 69 4.09 -7.49 -16.23
CA ALA A 69 4.37 -6.56 -17.33
C ALA A 69 3.12 -6.36 -18.21
N GLY A 70 2.73 -5.09 -18.35
CA GLY A 70 1.73 -4.65 -19.31
C GLY A 70 2.36 -3.86 -20.46
N SER A 71 1.58 -3.60 -21.50
CA SER A 71 1.95 -2.72 -22.62
C SER A 71 2.07 -1.26 -22.18
N THR A 72 1.50 -0.90 -21.03
CA THR A 72 1.57 0.43 -20.43
C THR A 72 1.87 0.35 -18.93
N GLU A 73 2.33 1.46 -18.35
CA GLU A 73 2.50 1.58 -16.88
C GLU A 73 1.18 1.34 -16.14
N ARG A 74 0.06 1.82 -16.69
CA ARG A 74 -1.28 1.59 -16.14
C ARG A 74 -1.63 0.11 -16.11
N GLU A 75 -1.49 -0.57 -17.24
CA GLU A 75 -1.77 -2.01 -17.34
C GLU A 75 -0.88 -2.81 -16.38
N THR A 76 0.39 -2.43 -16.26
CA THR A 76 1.34 -3.04 -15.33
C THR A 76 0.88 -2.88 -13.88
N MET A 77 0.46 -1.69 -13.46
CA MET A 77 -0.11 -1.45 -12.13
C MET A 77 -1.43 -2.20 -11.90
N THR A 78 -2.30 -2.28 -12.91
CA THR A 78 -3.53 -3.07 -12.84
C THR A 78 -3.24 -4.54 -12.63
N ASN A 79 -2.29 -5.11 -13.38
CA ASN A 79 -1.88 -6.51 -13.22
C ASN A 79 -1.31 -6.76 -11.82
N LEU A 80 -0.51 -5.83 -11.29
CA LEU A 80 0.03 -5.90 -9.94
C LEU A 80 -1.06 -5.78 -8.85
N GLY A 81 -2.24 -5.27 -9.23
CA GLY A 81 -3.40 -5.08 -8.38
C GLY A 81 -3.36 -3.80 -7.56
N ILE A 82 -2.79 -2.74 -8.11
CA ILE A 82 -2.89 -1.37 -7.60
C ILE A 82 -4.25 -0.79 -8.01
N SER A 83 -4.94 -0.13 -7.09
CA SER A 83 -6.24 0.52 -7.30
C SER A 83 -6.17 1.67 -8.29
N GLU A 84 -7.25 1.89 -9.05
CA GLU A 84 -7.35 2.96 -10.04
C GLU A 84 -7.05 4.35 -9.45
N ASP A 85 -7.56 4.64 -8.25
CA ASP A 85 -7.30 5.90 -7.54
C ASP A 85 -5.80 6.17 -7.34
N VAL A 86 -5.02 5.14 -7.01
CA VAL A 86 -3.57 5.27 -6.83
C VAL A 86 -2.86 5.37 -8.18
N GLN A 87 -3.30 4.61 -9.18
CA GLN A 87 -2.79 4.73 -10.54
C GLN A 87 -2.96 6.16 -11.08
N ASP A 88 -4.12 6.78 -10.84
CA ASP A 88 -4.42 8.14 -11.29
C ASP A 88 -3.57 9.20 -10.59
N ARG A 89 -3.23 8.98 -9.32
CA ARG A 89 -2.29 9.85 -8.58
C ARG A 89 -0.88 9.73 -9.12
N ILE A 90 -0.40 8.51 -9.37
CA ILE A 90 0.94 8.25 -9.90
C ILE A 90 1.08 8.80 -11.32
N LEU A 91 0.08 8.55 -12.19
CA LEU A 91 0.10 8.95 -13.60
C LEU A 91 -0.38 10.37 -13.84
N ASN A 92 -0.57 11.17 -12.79
CA ASN A 92 -1.09 12.52 -12.93
C ASN A 92 -0.13 13.37 -13.79
N PRO A 93 -0.59 13.90 -14.93
CA PRO A 93 0.28 14.63 -15.87
C PRO A 93 0.89 15.90 -15.26
N LYS A 94 0.27 16.47 -14.21
CA LYS A 94 0.83 17.63 -13.48
C LYS A 94 2.17 17.33 -12.81
N PHE A 95 2.43 16.06 -12.49
CA PHE A 95 3.66 15.62 -11.82
C PHE A 95 4.59 14.82 -12.76
N ALA A 96 4.38 14.87 -14.08
CA ALA A 96 5.16 14.09 -15.04
C ALA A 96 6.68 14.33 -14.95
N GLY A 97 7.10 15.57 -14.67
CA GLY A 97 8.51 15.90 -14.48
C GLY A 97 9.13 15.25 -13.25
N VAL A 98 8.37 15.18 -12.15
CA VAL A 98 8.79 14.46 -10.93
C VAL A 98 8.76 12.96 -11.20
N ARG A 99 7.68 12.42 -11.78
CA ARG A 99 7.56 11.01 -12.15
C ARG A 99 8.74 10.52 -13.01
N GLY A 100 9.28 11.37 -13.87
CA GLY A 100 10.44 11.05 -14.70
C GLY A 100 11.75 10.78 -13.92
N THR A 101 11.82 11.07 -12.62
CA THR A 101 13.04 10.86 -11.81
C THR A 101 13.15 9.46 -11.19
N GLY A 102 12.14 8.60 -11.37
CA GLY A 102 12.09 7.27 -10.77
C GLY A 102 11.40 6.25 -11.69
N SER A 103 11.65 4.96 -11.42
CA SER A 103 10.95 3.87 -12.11
C SER A 103 9.49 3.75 -11.64
N LEU A 104 8.66 3.03 -12.40
CA LEU A 104 7.29 2.73 -11.97
C LEU A 104 7.27 1.98 -10.63
N GLU A 105 8.19 1.02 -10.43
CA GLU A 105 8.40 0.32 -9.16
C GLU A 105 8.63 1.30 -8.00
N TYR A 106 9.56 2.24 -8.19
CA TYR A 106 9.87 3.25 -7.19
C TYR A 106 8.64 4.06 -6.80
N TRP A 107 7.86 4.55 -7.77
CA TRP A 107 6.68 5.37 -7.47
C TRP A 107 5.55 4.59 -6.82
N VAL A 108 5.36 3.33 -7.20
CA VAL A 108 4.39 2.44 -6.55
C VAL A 108 4.80 2.19 -5.10
N GLU A 109 6.06 1.87 -4.84
CA GLU A 109 6.56 1.64 -3.48
C GLU A 109 6.50 2.91 -2.62
N ASP A 110 6.99 4.04 -3.13
CA ASP A 110 7.01 5.31 -2.39
C ASP A 110 5.59 5.74 -2.03
N THR A 111 4.65 5.66 -2.98
CA THR A 111 3.24 5.98 -2.73
C THR A 111 2.64 5.06 -1.67
N ALA A 112 2.88 3.75 -1.76
CA ALA A 112 2.39 2.79 -0.77
C ALA A 112 2.99 3.05 0.62
N ARG A 113 4.29 3.37 0.70
CA ARG A 113 5.00 3.69 1.94
C ARG A 113 4.47 4.96 2.60
N VAL A 114 4.29 6.03 1.83
CA VAL A 114 3.73 7.30 2.32
C VAL A 114 2.31 7.09 2.84
N ASN A 115 1.47 6.35 2.10
CA ASN A 115 0.11 6.05 2.54
C ASN A 115 0.10 5.20 3.82
N TYR A 116 1.01 4.22 3.93
CA TYR A 116 1.12 3.36 5.12
C TYR A 116 1.55 4.14 6.36
N LEU A 117 2.58 4.98 6.24
CA LEU A 117 3.02 5.86 7.33
C LEU A 117 1.90 6.83 7.76
N THR A 118 1.12 7.32 6.80
CA THR A 118 -0.06 8.15 7.08
C THR A 118 -1.10 7.37 7.87
N LEU A 119 -1.43 6.14 7.45
CA LEU A 119 -2.38 5.28 8.15
C LEU A 119 -1.95 5.00 9.59
N VAL A 120 -0.69 4.61 9.82
CA VAL A 120 -0.15 4.35 11.15
C VAL A 120 -0.31 5.57 12.05
N ARG A 121 0.02 6.77 11.55
CA ARG A 121 -0.14 8.03 12.29
C ARG A 121 -1.59 8.34 12.62
N MET A 122 -2.52 8.11 11.69
CA MET A 122 -3.95 8.34 11.91
C MET A 122 -4.51 7.39 12.99
N ILE A 123 -4.13 6.11 12.96
CA ILE A 123 -4.52 5.12 13.97
C ILE A 123 -3.97 5.50 15.35
N GLN A 124 -2.70 5.92 15.42
CA GLN A 124 -2.07 6.30 16.67
C GLN A 124 -2.79 7.50 17.32
N ARG A 125 -3.07 8.56 16.55
CA ARG A 125 -3.80 9.73 17.04
C ARG A 125 -5.22 9.39 17.52
N ARG A 126 -5.89 8.48 16.81
CA ARG A 126 -7.22 8.00 17.24
C ARG A 126 -7.17 7.35 18.62
N LYS A 127 -6.18 6.47 18.86
CA LYS A 127 -6.00 5.81 20.15
C LYS A 127 -5.70 6.80 21.28
N GLU A 128 -4.88 7.80 21.01
CA GLU A 128 -4.56 8.86 21.99
C GLU A 128 -5.80 9.65 22.40
N ASN A 129 -6.66 10.01 21.43
CA ASN A 129 -7.91 10.73 21.69
C ASN A 129 -8.94 9.87 22.46
N GLU A 130 -8.99 8.56 22.20
CA GLU A 130 -9.88 7.63 22.91
C GLU A 130 -9.42 7.34 24.35
N GLN A 131 -8.13 7.54 24.67
CA GLN A 131 -7.56 7.35 26.01
C GLN A 131 -7.53 8.64 26.85
N GLY A 132 -7.61 9.80 26.21
CA GLY A 132 -7.64 11.12 26.86
C GLY A 132 -9.05 11.68 27.11
N SER A 133 -10.10 10.92 26.82
CA SER A 133 -11.52 11.26 27.07
C SER A 133 -12.12 10.38 28.15
#